data_AF-A8QD13-F1
#
_entry.id   AF-A8QD13-F1
#
_cell.length_a   1.000
_cell.length_b   1.000
_cell.length_c   1.000
_cell.angle_alpha   90.00
_cell.angle_beta   90.00
_cell.angle_gamma   90.00
#
_symmetry.space_group_name_H-M   'P 1'
#
loop_
_entity.id
_entity.type
_entity.pdbx_description
1 polymer ?
#
loop_
_entity_poly.entity_id
_entity_poly.type
_entity_poly.pdbx_seq_one_letter_code
_entity_poly.pdbx_strand_id
1 'polypeptide(L)'
;MCRRALYDVGDMPYRVAAPLLQQCRPDQLRMIEDASPHLLEYSDELWHRACLRDFSELRKLHEDGTLPTPSSWRDLYRVRA
;
A
#
# COMPACT_ATOMS: atom_id res chain seq x y z
N MET A 1 -5.48 27.90 -3.85
CA MET A 1 -6.71 27.43 -4.52
C MET A 1 -6.66 25.90 -4.60
N CYS A 2 -7.72 25.25 -4.13
CA CYS A 2 -8.15 23.85 -4.33
C CYS A 2 -7.18 22.70 -3.95
N ARG A 3 -7.17 22.34 -2.66
CA ARG A 3 -6.80 21.01 -2.15
C ARG A 3 -7.89 20.02 -2.56
N ARG A 4 -7.87 19.55 -3.81
CA ARG A 4 -8.87 18.60 -4.33
C ARG A 4 -8.49 17.20 -3.85
N ALA A 5 -9.17 16.75 -2.81
CA ALA A 5 -9.11 15.39 -2.33
C ALA A 5 -9.67 14.46 -3.42
N LEU A 6 -8.78 13.76 -4.13
CA LEU A 6 -9.13 12.75 -5.13
C LEU A 6 -9.45 11.45 -4.39
N TYR A 7 -10.66 11.35 -3.84
CA TYR A 7 -11.21 10.12 -3.26
C TYR A 7 -12.19 9.43 -4.22
N ASP A 8 -11.96 9.56 -5.52
CA ASP A 8 -12.75 8.86 -6.52
C ASP A 8 -11.81 8.39 -7.63
N VAL A 9 -11.32 7.15 -7.48
CA VAL A 9 -10.54 6.42 -8.48
C VAL A 9 -11.52 5.53 -9.27
N GLY A 10 -12.72 6.02 -9.56
CA GLY A 10 -13.66 5.36 -10.48
C GLY A 10 -13.05 5.25 -11.88
N ASP A 11 -12.86 4.02 -12.36
CA ASP A 11 -12.36 3.62 -13.68
C ASP A 11 -10.93 4.03 -14.08
N MET A 12 -10.13 4.58 -13.16
CA MET A 12 -8.74 4.92 -13.49
C MET A 12 -7.86 3.66 -13.57
N PRO A 13 -7.17 3.39 -14.69
CA PRO A 13 -6.29 2.24 -14.79
C PRO A 13 -5.21 2.29 -13.70
N TYR A 14 -4.95 1.15 -13.04
CA TYR A 14 -3.98 1.04 -11.95
C TYR A 14 -2.64 1.71 -12.28
N ARG A 15 -2.15 1.60 -13.52
CA ARG A 15 -0.88 2.23 -13.96
C ARG A 15 -0.82 3.75 -13.70
N VAL A 16 -1.97 4.44 -13.70
CA VAL A 16 -2.06 5.88 -13.49
C VAL A 16 -2.19 6.20 -12.01
N ALA A 17 -2.94 5.38 -11.26
CA ALA A 17 -3.10 5.53 -9.82
C ALA A 17 -1.87 5.06 -9.03
N ALA A 18 -1.13 4.06 -9.51
CA ALA A 18 0.00 3.42 -8.85
C ALA A 18 1.04 4.39 -8.26
N PRO A 19 1.57 5.39 -8.99
CA PRO A 19 2.53 6.33 -8.40
C PRO A 19 1.92 7.19 -7.29
N LEU A 20 0.61 7.46 -7.31
CA LEU A 20 -0.08 8.17 -6.24
C LEU A 20 -0.30 7.26 -5.04
N LEU A 21 -0.78 6.03 -5.28
CA LEU A 21 -1.04 5.01 -4.26
C LEU A 21 0.24 4.62 -3.50
N GLN A 22 1.38 4.57 -4.17
CA GLN A 22 2.69 4.31 -3.54
C GLN A 22 3.12 5.42 -2.57
N GLN A 23 2.66 6.65 -2.81
CA GLN A 23 2.94 7.81 -1.95
C GLN A 23 1.88 7.98 -0.85
N CYS A 24 0.75 7.27 -0.93
CA CYS A 24 -0.29 7.32 0.07
C CYS A 24 0.21 6.78 1.42
N ARG A 25 -0.34 7.37 2.49
CA ARG A 25 -0.21 6.82 3.84
C ARG A 25 -1.04 5.53 3.94
N PRO A 26 -0.65 4.59 4.81
CA PRO A 26 -1.39 3.33 5.00
C PRO A 26 -2.87 3.56 5.34
N ASP A 27 -3.18 4.59 6.13
CA ASP A 27 -4.56 4.95 6.47
C ASP A 27 -5.38 5.39 5.25
N GLN A 28 -4.75 6.13 4.33
CA GLN A 28 -5.37 6.54 3.08
C GLN A 28 -5.55 5.35 2.15
N LEU A 29 -4.59 4.42 2.14
CA LEU A 29 -4.66 3.20 1.35
C LEU A 29 -5.88 2.35 1.73
N ARG A 30 -6.16 2.21 3.03
CA ARG A 30 -7.37 1.52 3.54
C ARG A 30 -8.66 2.16 3.05
N MET A 31 -8.75 3.50 3.11
CA MET A 31 -9.92 4.21 2.62
C MET A 31 -10.13 4.01 1.11
N ILE A 32 -9.04 3.93 0.35
CA ILE A 32 -9.08 3.68 -1.09
C ILE A 32 -9.48 2.22 -1.38
N GLU A 33 -8.99 1.24 -0.61
CA GLU A 33 -9.44 -0.17 -0.72
C GLU A 33 -10.96 -0.28 -0.53
N ASP A 34 -11.52 0.40 0.48
CA ASP A 34 -12.96 0.40 0.76
C ASP A 34 -13.78 1.09 -0.35
N ALA A 35 -13.24 2.15 -0.95
CA ALA A 35 -13.90 2.91 -2.02
C ALA A 35 -13.69 2.29 -3.42
N SER A 36 -12.65 1.48 -3.62
CA SER A 36 -12.18 1.01 -4.92
C SER A 36 -11.67 -0.43 -4.81
N PRO A 37 -12.58 -1.43 -4.70
CA PRO A 37 -12.21 -2.83 -4.51
C PRO A 37 -11.44 -3.44 -5.69
N HIS A 38 -11.50 -2.83 -6.89
CA HIS A 38 -10.69 -3.24 -8.04
C HIS A 38 -9.18 -2.98 -7.85
N LEU A 39 -8.78 -2.23 -6.83
CA LEU A 39 -7.38 -2.01 -6.48
C LEU A 39 -6.83 -3.08 -5.53
N LEU A 40 -7.67 -3.98 -5.01
CA LEU A 40 -7.28 -5.04 -4.06
C LEU A 40 -6.23 -5.99 -4.65
N GLU A 41 -6.30 -6.27 -5.96
CA GLU A 41 -5.31 -7.13 -6.63
C GLU A 41 -3.90 -6.52 -6.64
N TYR A 42 -3.80 -5.20 -6.49
CA TYR A 42 -2.55 -4.46 -6.46
C TYR A 42 -2.18 -3.96 -5.05
N SER A 43 -3.10 -4.07 -4.09
CA SER A 43 -2.90 -3.48 -2.77
C SER A 43 -1.86 -4.23 -1.97
N ASP A 44 -1.71 -5.55 -2.18
CA ASP A 44 -0.71 -6.35 -1.48
C ASP A 44 0.73 -5.87 -1.74
N GLU A 45 1.04 -5.49 -3.00
CA GLU A 45 2.34 -4.89 -3.35
C GLU A 45 2.53 -3.51 -2.68
N LEU A 46 1.46 -2.70 -2.62
CA LEU A 46 1.50 -1.39 -1.98
C LEU A 46 1.75 -1.52 -0.46
N TRP A 47 1.12 -2.51 0.19
CA TRP A 47 1.35 -2.84 1.59
C TRP A 47 2.77 -3.37 1.83
N HIS A 48 3.30 -4.21 0.94
CA HIS A 48 4.69 -4.67 1.02
C HIS A 48 5.66 -3.49 1.01
N ARG A 49 5.51 -2.55 0.06
CA ARG A 49 6.35 -1.36 -0.02
C ARG A 49 6.19 -0.48 1.23
N ALA A 50 4.98 -0.31 1.74
CA ALA A 50 4.74 0.42 2.98
C ALA A 50 5.46 -0.24 4.17
N CYS A 51 5.46 -1.57 4.24
CA CYS A 51 6.20 -2.32 5.28
C CYS A 51 7.70 -2.04 5.21
N LEU A 52 8.31 -2.11 4.03
CA LEU A 52 9.75 -1.85 3.85
C LEU A 52 10.12 -0.38 4.07
N ARG A 53 9.17 0.54 3.82
CA ARG A 53 9.34 1.98 4.07
C ARG A 53 9.36 2.26 5.56
N ASP A 54 8.39 1.74 6.31
CA ASP A 54 8.11 2.14 7.69
C ASP A 54 8.83 1.27 8.74
N PHE A 55 9.12 0.00 8.42
CA PHE A 55 9.81 -0.93 9.31
C PHE A 55 11.22 -1.25 8.80
N SER A 56 12.23 -0.65 9.44
CA SER A 56 13.64 -0.82 9.05
C SER A 56 14.12 -2.27 9.17
N GLU A 57 13.56 -3.05 10.10
CA GLU A 57 13.86 -4.46 10.32
C GLU A 57 13.40 -5.30 9.13
N LEU A 58 12.22 -5.03 8.59
CA LEU A 58 11.71 -5.73 7.40
C LEU A 58 12.54 -5.38 6.17
N ARG A 59 13.00 -4.13 6.06
CA ARG A 59 13.93 -3.73 5.00
C ARG A 59 15.23 -4.52 5.06
N LYS A 60 15.84 -4.64 6.24
CA LYS A 60 17.07 -5.45 6.42
C LYS A 60 16.85 -6.91 6.04
N LEU A 61 15.77 -7.52 6.53
CA LEU A 61 15.42 -8.90 6.17
C LEU A 61 15.20 -9.07 4.65
N HIS A 62 14.64 -8.05 3.99
CA HIS A 62 14.45 -8.04 2.54
C HIS A 62 15.79 -8.02 1.79
N GLU A 63 16.68 -7.11 2.20
CA GLU A 63 18.03 -6.97 1.64
C GLU A 63 18.87 -8.24 1.87
N ASP A 64 18.71 -8.87 3.04
CA ASP A 64 19.36 -10.13 3.39
C ASP A 64 18.73 -11.36 2.69
N GLY A 65 17.61 -11.18 1.98
CA GLY A 65 16.87 -12.27 1.32
C GLY A 65 16.21 -13.27 2.28
N THR A 66 16.09 -12.92 3.55
CA THR A 66 15.50 -13.76 4.61
C THR A 66 14.09 -13.34 5.01
N LEU A 67 13.54 -12.30 4.36
CA LEU A 67 12.20 -11.80 4.63
C LEU A 67 11.15 -12.90 4.37
N PRO A 68 10.40 -13.33 5.40
CA PRO A 68 9.31 -14.25 5.19
C PRO A 68 8.18 -13.56 4.42
N THR A 69 7.68 -14.21 3.37
CA THR A 69 6.47 -13.76 2.67
C THR A 69 5.25 -14.06 3.56
N PRO A 70 4.57 -13.05 4.12
CA PRO A 70 3.35 -13.26 4.88
C PRO A 70 2.21 -13.69 3.97
N SER A 71 1.15 -14.24 4.56
CA SER A 71 -0.11 -14.51 3.84
C SER A 71 -0.83 -13.24 3.39
N SER A 72 -0.57 -12.10 4.05
CA SER A 72 -1.03 -10.76 3.64
C SER A 72 -0.11 -9.69 4.21
N TRP A 73 0.42 -8.81 3.35
CA TRP A 73 1.23 -7.68 3.81
C TRP A 73 0.41 -6.66 4.60
N ARG A 74 -0.88 -6.53 4.27
CA ARG A 74 -1.82 -5.66 4.99
C ARG A 74 -1.97 -6.06 6.45
N ASP A 75 -2.17 -7.35 6.70
CA ASP A 75 -2.30 -7.86 8.07
C ASP A 75 -0.99 -7.73 8.83
N LEU A 76 0.15 -8.02 8.17
CA LEU A 76 1.46 -7.83 8.76
C LEU A 76 1.70 -6.36 9.16
N TYR A 77 1.36 -5.42 8.28
CA TYR A 77 1.44 -3.99 8.57
C TYR A 77 0.55 -3.62 9.76
N ARG A 78 -0.71 -4.11 9.79
CA ARG A 78 -1.65 -3.84 10.89
C ARG A 78 -1.18 -4.36 12.24
N VAL A 79 -0.49 -5.51 12.27
CA VAL A 79 0.03 -6.09 13.52
C VAL A 79 1.24 -5.30 14.04
N ARG A 80 1.98 -4.60 13.16
CA ARG A 80 3.22 -3.92 13.51
C ARG A 80 3.14 -2.40 13.61
N ALA A 81 2.11 -1.77 13.03
CA ALA A 81 1.85 -0.33 13.11
C ALA A 81 1.10 0.04 14.38
#